data_AF-A0A6N9RLT4-F1
#
_entry.id   AF-A0A6N9RLT4-F1
#
_cell.length_a   1.000
_cell.length_b   1.000
_cell.length_c   1.000
_cell.angle_alpha   90.00
_cell.angle_beta   90.00
_cell.angle_gamma   90.00
#
_symmetry.space_group_name_H-M   'P 1'
#
loop_
_entity.id
_entity.type
_entity.pdbx_description
1 polymer ?
#
loop_
_entity_poly.entity_id
_entity_poly.type
_entity_poly.pdbx_seq_one_letter_code
_entity_poly.pdbx_strand_id
1 'polypeptide(L)'
;MNNKALAVLARVENSPDPVQHRDELANLVVELTNAGMDYCFIAQLRLANPGFITQQSANLGMAGALKVLGSVLNSIIGRMDKAQLLSVCGSIRHLMH
;
A
#
# COMPACT_ATOMS: atom_id res chain seq x y z
N MET A 1 10.83 0.67 -5.64
CA MET A 1 9.38 0.76 -5.40
C MET A 1 8.63 1.23 -6.65
N ASN A 2 8.98 2.39 -7.22
CA ASN A 2 8.23 3.00 -8.32
C ASN A 2 8.06 2.08 -9.55
N ASN A 3 9.16 1.55 -10.11
CA ASN A 3 9.10 0.64 -11.26
C ASN A 3 8.25 -0.63 -11.02
N LYS A 4 8.26 -1.16 -9.78
CA LYS A 4 7.44 -2.33 -9.42
C LYS A 4 5.95 -1.96 -9.44
N ALA A 5 5.59 -0.81 -8.86
CA ALA A 5 4.22 -0.34 -8.87
C ALA A 5 3.73 -0.11 -10.30
N LEU A 6 4.50 0.60 -11.13
CA LEU A 6 4.16 0.83 -12.54
C LEU A 6 3.95 -0.47 -13.32
N ALA A 7 4.77 -1.50 -13.05
CA ALA A 7 4.62 -2.81 -13.68
C ALA A 7 3.32 -3.53 -13.28
N VAL A 8 2.95 -3.49 -11.99
CA VAL A 8 1.68 -4.06 -11.50
C VAL A 8 0.49 -3.31 -12.09
N LEU A 9 0.52 -1.97 -12.08
CA LEU A 9 -0.53 -1.14 -12.67
C LEU A 9 -0.71 -1.45 -14.15
N ALA A 10 0.39 -1.50 -14.91
CA ALA A 10 0.36 -1.84 -16.33
C ALA A 10 -0.20 -3.25 -16.58
N ARG A 11 0.09 -4.24 -15.71
CA ARG A 11 -0.50 -5.59 -15.81
C ARG A 11 -2.01 -5.55 -15.62
N VAL A 12 -2.50 -4.92 -14.56
CA VAL A 12 -3.93 -4.85 -14.26
C VAL A 12 -4.69 -4.12 -15.36
N GLU A 13 -4.16 -2.99 -15.83
CA GLU A 13 -4.82 -2.11 -16.81
C GLU A 13 -4.88 -2.70 -18.21
N ASN A 14 -3.83 -3.40 -18.64
CA ASN A 14 -3.76 -4.00 -19.98
C ASN A 14 -4.24 -5.46 -20.01
N SER A 15 -4.67 -6.02 -18.88
CA SER A 15 -5.16 -7.39 -18.83
C SER A 15 -6.56 -7.49 -19.48
N PRO A 16 -6.82 -8.53 -20.30
CA PRO A 16 -8.16 -8.83 -20.77
C PRO A 16 -9.12 -9.17 -19.60
N ASP A 17 -8.57 -9.67 -18.49
CA ASP A 17 -9.31 -9.99 -17.26
C ASP A 17 -8.61 -9.41 -16.02
N PRO A 18 -8.83 -8.11 -15.69
CA PRO A 18 -8.20 -7.46 -14.54
C PRO A 18 -8.50 -8.11 -13.19
N VAL A 19 -9.60 -8.87 -13.09
CA VAL A 19 -10.00 -9.56 -11.85
C VAL A 19 -8.97 -10.62 -11.43
N GLN A 20 -8.24 -11.22 -12.36
CA GLN A 20 -7.17 -12.18 -12.06
C GLN A 20 -5.98 -11.54 -11.32
N HIS A 21 -5.88 -10.21 -11.32
CA HIS A 21 -4.77 -9.47 -10.73
C HIS A 21 -5.15 -8.75 -9.42
N ARG A 22 -6.31 -9.07 -8.83
CA ARG A 22 -6.79 -8.48 -7.56
C ARG A 22 -5.78 -8.59 -6.43
N ASP A 23 -5.24 -9.77 -6.20
CA ASP A 23 -4.28 -10.02 -5.12
C ASP A 23 -2.98 -9.24 -5.34
N GLU A 24 -2.56 -9.13 -6.59
CA GLU A 24 -1.36 -8.36 -6.95
C GLU A 24 -1.54 -6.87 -6.69
N LEU A 25 -2.69 -6.30 -7.10
CA LEU A 25 -3.02 -4.90 -6.81
C LEU A 25 -3.19 -4.66 -5.31
N ALA A 26 -3.84 -5.59 -4.58
CA ALA A 26 -4.04 -5.47 -3.15
C ALA A 26 -2.71 -5.43 -2.39
N ASN A 27 -1.80 -6.36 -2.73
CA ASN A 27 -0.45 -6.38 -2.18
C ASN A 27 0.31 -5.09 -2.50
N LEU A 28 0.18 -4.55 -3.72
CA LEU A 28 0.78 -3.27 -4.05
C LEU A 28 0.26 -2.13 -3.16
N VAL A 29 -1.05 -2.04 -2.96
CA VAL A 29 -1.65 -0.99 -2.11
C VAL A 29 -1.15 -1.10 -0.67
N VAL A 30 -1.03 -2.32 -0.13
CA VAL A 30 -0.44 -2.57 1.19
C VAL A 30 1.03 -2.12 1.24
N GLU A 31 1.84 -2.47 0.24
CA GLU A 31 3.23 -2.04 0.16
C GLU A 31 3.37 -0.51 0.11
N LEU A 32 2.56 0.17 -0.71
CA LEU A 32 2.56 1.62 -0.80
C LEU A 32 2.14 2.27 0.52
N THR A 33 1.15 1.72 1.20
CA THR A 33 0.69 2.20 2.51
C THR A 33 1.79 2.07 3.57
N ASN A 34 2.46 0.93 3.62
CA ASN A 34 3.58 0.70 4.53
C ASN A 34 4.73 1.67 4.25
N ALA A 35 5.09 1.85 2.98
CA ALA A 35 6.15 2.76 2.57
C ALA A 35 5.82 4.22 2.90
N GLY A 36 4.56 4.63 2.67
CA GLY A 36 4.09 5.98 3.02
C GLY A 36 4.15 6.23 4.53
N MET A 37 3.72 5.25 5.33
CA MET A 37 3.79 5.36 6.80
C MET A 37 5.24 5.41 7.31
N ASP A 38 6.13 4.60 6.72
CA ASP A 38 7.54 4.64 7.08
C ASP A 38 8.15 6.00 6.76
N TYR A 39 7.93 6.51 5.54
CA TYR A 39 8.45 7.80 5.08
C TYR A 39 7.91 8.98 5.88
N CYS A 40 6.60 9.05 6.10
CA CYS A 40 5.94 10.21 6.70
C CYS A 40 6.09 10.23 8.23
N PHE A 41 6.19 9.08 8.89
CA PHE A 41 6.13 9.00 10.35
C PHE A 41 7.28 8.25 10.98
N ILE A 42 7.47 6.95 10.70
CA ILE A 42 8.44 6.14 11.46
C ILE A 42 9.89 6.62 11.25
N ALA A 43 10.26 6.93 10.01
CA ALA A 43 11.58 7.47 9.69
C ALA A 43 11.76 8.87 10.30
N GLN A 44 10.75 9.75 10.20
CA GLN A 44 10.82 11.10 10.76
C GLN A 44 10.88 11.10 12.28
N LEU A 45 10.12 10.21 12.92
CA LEU A 45 10.17 10.01 14.36
C LEU A 45 11.57 9.59 14.80
N ARG A 46 12.25 8.72 14.06
CA ARG A 46 13.64 8.34 14.36
C ARG A 46 14.59 9.52 14.29
N LEU A 47 14.44 10.38 13.28
CA LEU A 47 15.24 11.60 13.12
C LEU A 47 14.98 12.61 14.25
N ALA A 48 13.75 12.66 14.77
CA ALA A 48 13.39 13.51 15.91
C ALA A 48 13.96 13.02 17.26
N ASN A 49 14.59 11.85 17.30
CA ASN A 49 15.26 11.27 18.47
C ASN A 49 14.42 11.29 19.77
N PRO A 50 13.22 10.68 19.81
CA PRO A 50 12.28 10.74 20.93
C PRO A 50 12.67 9.85 22.12
N GLY A 51 13.85 9.22 22.08
CA GLY A 51 14.27 8.19 23.02
C GLY A 51 13.74 6.79 22.67
N PHE A 52 14.41 5.79 23.25
CA PHE A 52 14.22 4.37 22.90
C PHE A 52 12.79 3.87 23.14
N ILE A 53 12.20 4.16 24.30
CA ILE A 53 10.87 3.65 24.68
C ILE A 53 9.79 4.17 23.73
N THR A 54 9.82 5.48 23.42
CA THR A 54 8.88 6.09 22.48
C THR A 54 9.03 5.51 21.08
N GLN A 55 10.26 5.36 20.58
CA GLN A 55 10.53 4.77 19.27
C GLN A 55 10.01 3.32 19.19
N GLN A 56 10.27 2.51 20.21
CA GLN A 56 9.86 1.10 20.23
C GLN A 56 8.34 0.95 20.32
N SER A 57 7.70 1.80 21.12
CA SER A 57 6.24 1.83 21.26
C SER A 57 5.56 2.19 19.93
N ALA A 58 6.09 3.20 19.23
CA ALA A 58 5.60 3.59 17.91
C ALA A 58 5.79 2.45 16.88
N ASN A 59 6.98 1.83 16.83
CA ASN A 59 7.24 0.73 15.91
C ASN A 59 6.26 -0.44 16.11
N LEU A 60 6.03 -0.85 17.37
CA LEU A 60 5.14 -1.96 17.69
C LEU A 60 3.68 -1.61 17.40
N GLY A 61 3.21 -0.45 17.86
CA GLY A 61 1.84 0.00 17.64
C GLY A 61 1.52 0.14 16.15
N MET A 62 2.43 0.74 15.38
CA MET A 62 2.23 0.89 13.94
C MET A 62 2.30 -0.43 13.19
N ALA A 63 3.18 -1.36 13.56
CA ALA A 63 3.21 -2.70 12.96
C ALA A 63 1.87 -3.43 13.13
N GLY A 64 1.26 -3.34 14.32
CA GLY A 64 -0.08 -3.88 14.57
C GLY A 64 -1.17 -3.21 13.72
N ALA A 65 -1.19 -1.88 13.70
CA ALA A 65 -2.17 -1.10 12.94
C ALA A 65 -2.08 -1.37 11.43
N LEU A 66 -0.87 -1.38 10.86
CA LEU A 66 -0.64 -1.66 9.45
C LEU A 66 -1.04 -3.08 9.07
N LYS A 67 -0.87 -4.07 9.96
CA LYS A 67 -1.34 -5.44 9.73
C LYS A 67 -2.86 -5.51 9.62
N VAL A 68 -3.59 -4.82 10.51
CA VAL A 68 -5.05 -4.75 10.45
C VAL A 68 -5.49 -4.06 9.16
N LEU A 69 -4.89 -2.91 8.84
CA LEU A 69 -5.18 -2.17 7.63
C LEU A 69 -4.93 -3.02 6.37
N GLY A 70 -3.82 -3.75 6.31
CA GLY A 70 -3.50 -4.64 5.20
C GLY A 70 -4.55 -5.74 4.99
N SER A 71 -5.07 -6.32 6.07
CA SER A 71 -6.18 -7.29 6.00
C SER A 71 -7.45 -6.67 5.40
N VAL A 72 -7.81 -5.46 5.82
CA VAL A 72 -8.97 -4.73 5.30
C VAL A 72 -8.80 -4.43 3.81
N LEU A 73 -7.62 -3.91 3.42
CA LEU A 73 -7.30 -3.61 2.02
C LEU A 73 -7.41 -4.85 1.12
N ASN A 74 -6.81 -5.97 1.54
CA ASN A 74 -6.86 -7.24 0.81
C ASN A 74 -8.29 -7.77 0.67
N SER A 75 -9.09 -7.70 1.75
CA SER A 75 -10.50 -8.15 1.72
C SER A 75 -11.35 -7.34 0.75
N ILE A 76 -11.18 -6.02 0.72
CA ILE A 76 -11.97 -5.12 -0.14
C ILE A 76 -11.52 -5.26 -1.60
N ILE A 77 -10.22 -5.12 -1.88
CA ILE A 77 -9.68 -5.17 -3.25
C ILE A 77 -9.88 -6.58 -3.85
N GLY A 78 -9.76 -7.64 -3.05
CA GLY A 78 -10.02 -9.02 -3.44
C GLY A 78 -11.44 -9.29 -3.96
N ARG A 79 -12.39 -8.36 -3.75
CA ARG A 79 -13.79 -8.47 -4.19
C ARG A 79 -14.17 -7.47 -5.29
N MET A 80 -13.27 -6.57 -5.67
CA MET A 80 -13.58 -5.47 -6.61
C MET A 80 -13.78 -5.95 -8.04
N ASP A 81 -14.80 -5.44 -8.73
CA ASP A 81 -14.98 -5.68 -10.16
C ASP A 81 -13.92 -4.95 -11.02
N LYS A 82 -13.98 -5.18 -12.34
CA LYS A 82 -13.05 -4.57 -13.30
C LYS A 82 -13.03 -3.04 -13.20
N ALA A 83 -14.18 -2.38 -13.14
CA ALA A 83 -14.23 -0.91 -13.14
C ALA A 83 -13.62 -0.34 -11.86
N GLN A 84 -13.89 -0.98 -10.73
CA GLN A 84 -13.33 -0.61 -9.43
C GLN A 84 -11.81 -0.78 -9.37
N LEU A 85 -11.28 -1.89 -9.90
CA LEU A 85 -9.82 -2.13 -9.96
C LEU A 85 -9.10 -1.09 -10.83
N LEU A 86 -9.66 -0.77 -12.00
CA LEU A 86 -9.10 0.26 -12.88
C LEU A 86 -9.16 1.65 -12.25
N SER A 87 -10.23 1.95 -11.49
CA SER A 87 -10.31 3.20 -10.72
C SER A 87 -9.18 3.31 -9.69
N VAL A 88 -8.90 2.23 -8.94
CA VAL A 88 -7.80 2.20 -7.97
C VAL A 88 -6.45 2.38 -8.68
N CYS A 89 -6.24 1.71 -9.81
CA CYS A 89 -5.02 1.86 -10.61
C CYS A 89 -4.80 3.31 -11.07
N GLY A 90 -5.86 3.96 -11.57
CA GLY A 90 -5.82 5.37 -11.98
C GLY A 90 -5.43 6.31 -10.84
N SER A 91 -6.00 6.11 -9.64
CA SER A 91 -5.64 6.91 -8.46
C SER A 91 -4.17 6.74 -8.06
N ILE A 92 -3.66 5.50 -8.07
CA ILE A 92 -2.25 5.24 -7.75
C ILE A 92 -1.35 5.88 -8.79
N ARG A 93 -1.66 5.75 -10.09
CA ARG A 93 -0.85 6.39 -11.15
C ARG A 93 -0.81 7.91 -10.99
N HIS A 94 -1.92 8.54 -10.67
CA HIS A 94 -1.96 9.99 -10.43
C HIS A 94 -1.08 10.42 -9.25
N LEU A 95 -0.93 9.58 -8.22
CA LEU A 95 -0.02 9.86 -7.09
C LEU A 95 1.46 9.78 -7.49
N MET A 96 1.79 9.09 -8.58
CA MET A 96 3.16 8.84 -9.03
C MET A 96 3.66 9.83 -10.10
N HIS A 97 2.79 10.73 -10.55
CA HIS A 97 3.13 11.86 -11.43
C HIS A 97 3.44 13.09 -10.59
#